data_AF-A0A951AUX4-F1
#
_entry.id   AF-A0A951AUX4-F1
#
_cell.length_a   1.000
_cell.length_b   1.000
_cell.length_c   1.000
_cell.angle_alpha   90.00
_cell.angle_beta   90.00
_cell.angle_gamma   90.00
#
_symmetry.space_group_name_H-M   'P 1'
#
loop_
_entity.id
_entity.type
_entity.pdbx_description
1 polymer ?
#
loop_
_entity_poly.entity_id
_entity_poly.type
_entity_poly.pdbx_seq_one_letter_code
_entity_poly.pdbx_strand_id
1 'polypeptide(L)'
;MELVRPMLPVTGPLPVGAGWAFEFSWDGIRALGCAQPDGLRLFSVRHRCITAAYPELAAFLARRRALLDGKIVALDSCGRPSFGQLQRRMNVQRPTSIMLSRSPVTYYVFDLLSLDGESTLQLPYQRRRELLAALQLTDGPVMMPPCFMDADGQTVLDTATQHGLHGVIAKRVESTYQPGRSRHWVQTTLRQTQEVIIGGWLPERRRAASIGALLVGVPTEAGLRYVGQVGTGFTEANRQELGDRLAGLAVPASPFADLVPSEAGRRVHWVEPRLLGEVAYRQWTPQGRLGHPTWRGLRPAKHVAAIQTPVVLCAQGSGPEREDQRLLAELDRAVAQVRSELRTLRDQISPHFLHNTISSIVAMVSTDPTRARDLLIVFAEFARYSLRSATETTLADELENIDRYLTLQKTRFRERLRVQIEVAPTVLPAVLPFLALQQLVDNAVRNGIERQQLGGTVTLTARQDGDDCVITVSDDGPGTLDPNVAGTLRTINDQLRERFGARYGVFSDVIPGVGTAITLRVPATPSHRAGE
;
A
#
# COMPACT_ATOMS: atom_id res chain seq x y z
N MET A 1 -10.21 8.20 31.15
CA MET A 1 -10.89 7.56 30.01
C MET A 1 -11.02 6.09 30.31
N GLU A 2 -12.25 5.60 30.38
CA GLU A 2 -12.55 4.20 30.62
C GLU A 2 -12.38 3.40 29.32
N LEU A 3 -11.78 2.21 29.39
CA LEU A 3 -11.58 1.36 28.21
C LEU A 3 -12.85 0.56 27.92
N VAL A 4 -13.29 0.61 26.66
CA VAL A 4 -14.48 -0.08 26.17
C VAL A 4 -14.05 -1.34 25.42
N ARG A 5 -14.74 -2.47 25.63
CA ARG A 5 -14.47 -3.69 24.85
C ARG A 5 -14.72 -3.42 23.35
N PRO A 6 -13.84 -3.86 22.44
CA PRO A 6 -14.06 -3.64 21.02
C PRO A 6 -15.33 -4.31 20.49
N MET A 7 -16.03 -3.63 19.59
CA MET A 7 -17.09 -4.19 18.76
C MET A 7 -16.49 -5.14 17.72
N LEU A 8 -17.05 -6.34 17.61
CA LEU A 8 -16.59 -7.41 16.73
C LEU A 8 -17.61 -7.68 15.63
N PRO A 9 -17.16 -7.83 14.37
CA PRO A 9 -18.07 -8.16 13.28
C PRO A 9 -18.58 -9.61 13.39
N VAL A 10 -19.74 -9.89 12.81
CA VAL A 10 -20.10 -11.25 12.38
C VAL A 10 -19.40 -11.55 11.05
N THR A 11 -19.08 -12.81 10.79
CA THR A 11 -18.59 -13.23 9.47
C THR A 11 -19.80 -13.61 8.63
N GLY A 12 -19.86 -13.13 7.39
CA GLY A 12 -20.98 -13.38 6.50
C GLY A 12 -20.71 -12.93 5.07
N PRO A 13 -21.66 -13.16 4.15
CA PRO A 13 -21.60 -12.59 2.81
C PRO A 13 -21.68 -11.06 2.88
N LEU A 14 -21.29 -10.41 1.79
CA LEU A 14 -21.43 -8.98 1.64
C LEU A 14 -22.93 -8.61 1.73
N PRO A 15 -23.33 -7.70 2.64
CA PRO A 15 -24.72 -7.31 2.76
C PRO A 15 -25.18 -6.52 1.53
N VAL A 16 -26.43 -6.73 1.14
CA VAL A 16 -27.09 -6.08 0.00
C VAL A 16 -28.06 -5.01 0.50
N GLY A 17 -28.23 -3.94 -0.27
CA GLY A 17 -29.16 -2.84 0.00
C GLY A 17 -28.52 -1.63 0.69
N ALA A 18 -29.30 -0.56 0.83
CA ALA A 18 -28.84 0.71 1.38
C ALA A 18 -28.58 0.67 2.90
N GLY A 19 -27.92 1.71 3.42
CA GLY A 19 -27.66 1.89 4.85
C GLY A 19 -26.43 1.13 5.37
N TRP A 20 -25.49 0.82 4.49
CA TRP A 20 -24.19 0.24 4.82
C TRP A 20 -23.05 1.14 4.36
N ALA A 21 -22.04 1.26 5.22
CA ALA A 21 -20.74 1.81 4.90
C ALA A 21 -19.75 0.66 4.73
N PHE A 22 -18.87 0.74 3.74
CA PHE A 22 -17.86 -0.28 3.50
C PHE A 22 -16.46 0.25 3.82
N GLU A 23 -15.68 -0.55 4.53
CA GLU A 23 -14.26 -0.29 4.81
C GLU A 23 -13.44 -1.50 4.39
N PHE A 24 -12.19 -1.27 3.98
CA PHE A 24 -11.27 -2.38 3.77
C PHE A 24 -10.98 -3.10 5.09
N SER A 25 -11.00 -4.42 5.04
CA SER A 25 -10.53 -5.25 6.14
C SER A 25 -9.00 -5.22 6.15
N TRP A 26 -8.44 -4.54 7.14
CA TRP A 26 -7.00 -4.51 7.35
C TRP A 26 -6.52 -5.77 8.07
N ASP A 27 -5.38 -6.34 7.66
CA ASP A 27 -4.76 -7.48 8.35
C ASP A 27 -3.77 -6.96 9.41
N GLY A 28 -4.02 -7.25 10.69
CA GLY A 28 -3.25 -6.62 11.77
C GLY A 28 -3.71 -6.97 13.19
N ILE A 29 -3.23 -6.21 14.17
CA ILE A 29 -3.61 -6.36 15.58
C ILE A 29 -4.61 -5.27 15.97
N ARG A 30 -5.78 -5.65 16.50
CA ARG A 30 -6.75 -4.71 17.04
C ARG A 30 -6.20 -4.03 18.30
N ALA A 31 -6.27 -2.70 18.36
CA ALA A 31 -5.84 -1.91 19.51
C ALA A 31 -6.79 -0.74 19.75
N LEU A 32 -6.96 -0.39 21.03
CA LEU A 32 -7.62 0.83 21.48
C LEU A 32 -6.55 1.88 21.77
N GLY A 33 -6.71 3.06 21.21
CA GLY A 33 -5.79 4.19 21.36
C GLY A 33 -6.37 5.27 22.26
N CYS A 34 -5.74 5.53 23.40
CA CYS A 34 -6.03 6.69 24.22
C CYS A 34 -5.12 7.84 23.78
N ALA A 35 -5.65 8.67 22.88
CA ALA A 35 -4.97 9.83 22.33
C ALA A 35 -5.11 11.04 23.26
N GLN A 36 -3.97 11.69 23.57
CA GLN A 36 -3.88 12.85 24.43
C GLN A 36 -2.82 13.84 23.89
N PRO A 37 -2.78 15.09 24.42
CA PRO A 37 -1.76 16.07 24.02
C PRO A 37 -0.32 15.65 24.34
N ASP A 38 -0.12 14.72 25.28
CA ASP A 38 1.18 14.21 25.73
C ASP A 38 1.61 12.90 25.05
N GLY A 39 0.75 12.32 24.20
CA GLY A 39 1.06 11.10 23.47
C GLY A 39 -0.12 10.16 23.27
N LEU A 40 0.17 9.02 22.63
CA LEU A 40 -0.79 7.94 22.40
C LEU A 40 -0.47 6.73 23.27
N ARG A 41 -1.45 6.28 24.06
CA ARG A 41 -1.37 5.00 24.79
C ARG A 41 -2.20 3.93 24.09
N LEU A 42 -1.59 2.79 23.80
CA LEU A 42 -2.22 1.69 23.07
C LEU A 42 -2.54 0.53 24.01
N PHE A 43 -3.74 -0.02 23.87
CA PHE A 43 -4.23 -1.15 24.63
C PHE A 43 -4.72 -2.26 23.70
N SER A 44 -4.33 -3.50 24.00
CA SER A 44 -4.88 -4.68 23.32
C SER A 44 -6.37 -4.87 23.65
N VAL A 45 -7.03 -5.78 22.92
CA VAL A 45 -8.42 -6.19 23.18
C VAL A 45 -8.68 -6.74 24.60
N ARG A 46 -7.62 -7.17 25.31
CA ARG A 46 -7.68 -7.61 26.72
C ARG A 46 -7.30 -6.50 27.71
N HIS A 47 -7.28 -5.25 27.25
CA HIS A 47 -6.91 -4.05 28.02
C HIS A 47 -5.48 -4.04 28.56
N ARG A 48 -4.59 -4.93 28.07
CA ARG A 48 -3.16 -4.84 28.36
C ARG A 48 -2.55 -3.67 27.59
N CYS A 49 -1.80 -2.83 28.29
CA CYS A 49 -0.98 -1.77 27.68
C CYS A 49 0.10 -2.40 26.77
N ILE A 50 0.13 -1.96 25.51
CA ILE A 50 1.08 -2.41 24.48
C ILE A 50 1.89 -1.24 23.92
N THR A 51 1.78 -0.04 24.49
CA THR A 51 2.46 1.19 24.03
C THR A 51 3.96 1.00 23.82
N ALA A 52 4.65 0.33 24.76
CA ALA A 52 6.10 0.13 24.68
C ALA A 52 6.55 -0.67 23.44
N ALA A 53 5.67 -1.53 22.91
CA ALA A 53 5.97 -2.33 21.72
C ALA A 53 5.95 -1.48 20.43
N TYR A 54 5.32 -0.31 20.46
CA TYR A 54 5.08 0.57 19.31
C TYR A 54 5.44 2.04 19.62
N PRO A 55 6.72 2.33 19.96
CA PRO A 55 7.16 3.69 20.31
C PRO A 55 6.91 4.72 19.19
N GLU A 56 6.96 4.29 17.93
CA GLU A 56 6.67 5.13 16.75
C GLU A 56 5.21 5.62 16.71
N LEU A 57 4.27 4.86 17.29
CA LEU A 57 2.88 5.25 17.44
C LEU A 57 2.67 6.11 18.70
N ALA A 58 3.41 5.79 19.78
CA ALA A 58 3.28 6.47 21.06
C ALA A 58 3.62 7.96 20.99
N ALA A 59 4.54 8.34 20.09
CA ALA A 59 4.95 9.72 19.84
C ALA A 59 3.86 10.59 19.17
N PHE A 60 2.73 10.01 18.76
CA PHE A 60 1.62 10.76 18.19
C PHE A 60 1.00 11.71 19.23
N LEU A 61 0.99 13.01 18.93
CA LEU A 61 0.40 14.05 19.77
C LEU A 61 -0.97 14.43 19.20
N ALA A 62 -2.02 14.19 19.99
CA ALA A 62 -3.38 14.49 19.57
C ALA A 62 -3.78 15.91 19.96
N ARG A 63 -4.42 16.64 19.02
CA ARG A 63 -4.97 17.98 19.31
C ARG A 63 -6.13 17.95 20.30
N ARG A 64 -6.83 16.82 20.37
CA ARG A 64 -8.00 16.57 21.24
C ARG A 64 -7.86 15.24 21.96
N ARG A 65 -8.50 15.12 23.11
CA ARG A 65 -8.48 13.87 23.88
C ARG A 65 -9.47 12.90 23.24
N ALA A 66 -9.04 11.71 22.86
CA ALA A 66 -9.89 10.78 22.14
C ALA A 66 -9.63 9.32 22.49
N LEU A 67 -10.70 8.52 22.58
CA LEU A 67 -10.62 7.06 22.62
C LEU A 67 -10.86 6.53 21.20
N LEU A 68 -9.84 5.92 20.62
CA LEU A 68 -9.80 5.48 19.24
C LEU A 68 -9.88 3.95 19.17
N ASP A 69 -10.60 3.44 18.18
CA ASP A 69 -10.62 2.01 17.87
C ASP A 69 -10.01 1.78 16.49
N GLY A 70 -9.01 0.91 16.44
CA GLY A 70 -8.14 0.80 15.28
C GLY A 70 -7.40 -0.52 15.18
N LYS A 71 -6.60 -0.66 14.11
CA LYS A 71 -5.74 -1.81 13.88
C LYS A 71 -4.33 -1.36 13.60
N ILE A 72 -3.37 -1.96 14.29
CA ILE A 72 -1.95 -1.81 14.01
C ILE A 72 -1.62 -2.75 12.86
N VAL A 73 -1.09 -2.20 11.77
CA VAL A 73 -0.75 -2.92 10.53
C VAL A 73 0.71 -2.69 10.18
N ALA A 74 1.32 -3.65 9.50
CA ALA A 74 2.59 -3.43 8.81
C ALA A 74 2.32 -3.49 7.30
N LEU A 75 2.98 -2.62 6.54
CA LEU A 75 2.84 -2.56 5.08
C LEU A 75 4.09 -3.11 4.40
N ASP A 76 3.93 -3.73 3.24
CA ASP A 76 5.03 -4.11 2.35
C ASP A 76 5.54 -2.95 1.49
N SER A 77 6.58 -3.23 0.70
CA SER A 77 7.21 -2.26 -0.20
C SER A 77 6.28 -1.74 -1.30
N CYS A 78 5.13 -2.37 -1.49
CA CYS A 78 4.07 -1.97 -2.41
C CYS A 78 2.91 -1.26 -1.67
N GLY A 79 3.04 -1.01 -0.37
CA GLY A 79 2.02 -0.38 0.47
C GLY A 79 0.88 -1.30 0.88
N ARG A 80 0.99 -2.62 0.67
CA ARG A 80 -0.07 -3.59 1.00
C ARG A 80 0.10 -4.13 2.43
N PRO A 81 -1.00 -4.42 3.16
CA PRO A 81 -0.91 -5.01 4.48
C PRO A 81 -0.20 -6.37 4.45
N SER A 82 0.83 -6.52 5.29
CA SER A 82 1.62 -7.74 5.39
C SER A 82 1.66 -8.24 6.82
N PHE A 83 0.86 -9.26 7.11
CA PHE A 83 0.84 -9.89 8.43
C PHE A 83 2.19 -10.53 8.78
N GLY A 84 2.90 -11.08 7.79
CA GLY A 84 4.23 -11.66 8.00
C GLY A 84 5.26 -10.63 8.48
N GLN A 85 5.18 -9.39 8.02
CA GLN A 85 6.01 -8.31 8.57
C GLN A 85 5.57 -7.90 9.97
N LEU A 86 4.26 -7.81 10.22
CA LEU A 86 3.74 -7.49 11.55
C LEU A 86 4.13 -8.56 12.59
N GLN A 87 4.16 -9.84 12.21
CA GLN A 87 4.56 -10.96 13.09
C GLN A 87 5.92 -10.74 13.76
N ARG A 88 6.86 -10.08 13.07
CA ARG A 88 8.18 -9.72 13.62
C ARG A 88 8.10 -8.77 14.82
N ARG A 89 6.97 -8.07 14.99
CA ARG A 89 6.72 -7.07 16.04
C ARG A 89 5.78 -7.58 17.15
N MET A 90 4.91 -8.57 16.90
CA MET A 90 3.79 -8.94 17.79
C MET A 90 4.18 -9.38 19.21
N ASN A 91 5.36 -9.99 19.38
CA ASN A 91 5.84 -10.50 20.67
C ASN A 91 7.05 -9.71 21.21
N VAL A 92 7.35 -8.55 20.63
CA VAL A 92 8.49 -7.72 20.99
C VAL A 92 8.00 -6.55 21.83
N GLN A 93 8.36 -6.52 23.12
CA GLN A 93 7.92 -5.44 24.02
C GLN A 93 8.68 -4.13 23.85
N ARG A 94 9.94 -4.17 23.40
CA ARG A 94 10.78 -3.00 23.15
C ARG A 94 11.61 -3.25 21.89
N PRO A 95 11.16 -2.77 20.72
CA PRO A 95 11.90 -2.96 19.48
C PRO A 95 13.20 -2.16 19.45
N THR A 96 14.21 -2.71 18.78
CA THR A 96 15.43 -1.97 18.44
C THR A 96 15.16 -1.05 17.24
N SER A 97 15.99 -0.02 17.05
CA SER A 97 15.87 0.91 15.90
C SER A 97 15.91 0.19 14.55
N ILE A 98 16.65 -0.93 14.45
CA ILE A 98 16.70 -1.78 13.25
C ILE A 98 15.36 -2.48 12.99
N MET A 99 14.66 -2.93 14.03
CA MET A 99 13.33 -3.52 13.87
C MET A 99 12.29 -2.49 13.45
N LEU A 100 12.38 -1.26 13.99
CA LEU A 100 11.51 -0.15 13.62
C LEU A 100 11.68 0.21 12.14
N SER A 101 12.91 0.25 11.62
CA SER A 101 13.17 0.57 10.22
C SER A 101 12.81 -0.56 9.25
N ARG A 102 12.97 -1.83 9.66
CA ARG A 102 12.67 -3.02 8.83
C ARG A 102 11.18 -3.39 8.81
N SER A 103 10.41 -3.00 9.82
CA SER A 103 8.99 -3.34 9.93
C SER A 103 8.23 -2.18 10.58
N PRO A 104 8.15 -1.03 9.89
CA PRO A 104 7.37 0.10 10.35
C PRO A 104 5.90 -0.29 10.42
N VAL A 105 5.18 0.25 11.40
CA VAL A 105 3.76 0.01 11.56
C VAL A 105 2.95 1.29 11.47
N THR A 106 1.69 1.12 11.10
CA THR A 106 0.69 2.17 11.06
C THR A 106 -0.51 1.74 11.92
N TYR A 107 -1.08 2.68 12.66
CA TYR A 107 -2.34 2.49 13.38
C TYR A 107 -3.49 3.07 12.56
N TYR A 108 -4.25 2.19 11.92
CA TYR A 108 -5.46 2.54 11.18
C TYR A 108 -6.67 2.62 12.09
N VAL A 109 -7.17 3.84 12.30
CA VAL A 109 -8.29 4.16 13.18
C VAL A 109 -9.59 4.23 12.37
N PHE A 110 -10.56 3.41 12.72
CA PHE A 110 -11.84 3.34 12.00
C PHE A 110 -13.07 3.61 12.87
N ASP A 111 -12.91 3.89 14.16
CA ASP A 111 -14.01 4.34 15.02
C ASP A 111 -13.50 5.26 16.15
N LEU A 112 -14.40 6.12 16.62
CA LEU A 112 -14.17 7.07 17.71
C LEU A 112 -15.17 6.74 18.82
N LEU A 113 -14.67 6.39 19.99
CA LEU A 113 -15.47 5.90 21.13
C LEU A 113 -15.70 6.97 22.22
N SER A 114 -14.82 7.97 22.27
CA SER A 114 -14.98 9.14 23.13
C SER A 114 -14.18 10.31 22.57
N LEU A 115 -14.68 11.53 22.77
CA LEU A 115 -14.04 12.78 22.37
C LEU A 115 -14.17 13.81 23.50
N ASP A 116 -13.04 14.35 23.96
CA ASP A 116 -12.92 15.31 25.07
C ASP A 116 -13.68 14.93 26.35
N GLY A 117 -13.75 13.63 26.63
CA GLY A 117 -14.40 13.08 27.82
C GLY A 117 -15.85 12.63 27.58
N GLU A 118 -16.47 13.04 26.48
CA GLU A 118 -17.83 12.64 26.13
C GLU A 118 -17.83 11.29 25.39
N SER A 119 -18.81 10.44 25.69
CA SER A 119 -18.98 9.15 25.03
C SER A 119 -19.68 9.32 23.69
N THR A 120 -19.14 8.71 22.64
CA THR A 120 -19.76 8.71 21.29
C THR A 120 -20.46 7.39 20.98
N LEU A 121 -20.47 6.42 21.91
CA LEU A 121 -20.96 5.05 21.66
C LEU A 121 -22.43 5.01 21.20
N GLN A 122 -23.27 5.91 21.73
CA GLN A 122 -24.69 5.99 21.40
C GLN A 122 -24.97 6.78 20.11
N LEU A 123 -23.94 7.39 19.49
CA LEU A 123 -24.11 8.07 18.21
C LEU A 123 -24.12 7.05 17.06
N PRO A 124 -24.87 7.31 15.97
CA PRO A 124 -24.76 6.56 14.72
C PRO A 124 -23.33 6.47 14.21
N TYR A 125 -22.98 5.37 13.52
CA TYR A 125 -21.64 5.17 12.97
C TYR A 125 -21.22 6.32 12.06
N GLN A 126 -22.14 6.83 11.22
CA GLN A 126 -21.87 8.00 10.38
C GLN A 126 -21.38 9.19 11.21
N ARG A 127 -22.07 9.50 12.31
CA ARG A 127 -21.70 10.64 13.15
C ARG A 127 -20.37 10.43 13.87
N ARG A 128 -20.09 9.22 14.35
CA ARG A 128 -18.77 8.88 14.92
C ARG A 128 -17.66 9.02 13.89
N ARG A 129 -17.95 8.67 12.63
CA ARG A 129 -17.03 8.76 11.51
C ARG A 129 -16.73 10.20 11.10
N GLU A 130 -17.74 11.06 11.04
CA GLU A 130 -17.57 12.51 10.82
C GLU A 130 -16.71 13.15 11.90
N LEU A 131 -16.98 12.83 13.18
CA LEU A 131 -16.19 13.31 14.31
C LEU A 131 -14.74 12.81 14.26
N LEU A 132 -14.53 11.56 13.84
CA LEU A 132 -13.19 11.00 13.63
C LEU A 132 -12.45 11.72 12.49
N ALA A 133 -13.13 12.03 11.39
CA ALA A 133 -12.56 12.76 10.26
C ALA A 133 -12.11 14.18 10.67
N ALA A 134 -12.86 14.83 11.57
CA ALA A 134 -12.50 16.15 12.11
C ALA A 134 -11.21 16.13 12.97
N LEU A 135 -10.72 14.96 13.39
CA LEU A 135 -9.41 14.84 14.04
C LEU A 135 -8.23 14.96 13.06
N GLN A 136 -8.49 14.98 11.75
CA GLN A 136 -7.48 15.17 10.69
C GLN A 136 -6.30 14.17 10.80
N LEU A 137 -6.63 12.89 11.04
CA LEU A 137 -5.67 11.78 11.06
C LEU A 137 -5.27 11.38 9.63
N THR A 138 -4.67 12.30 8.88
CA THR A 138 -4.37 12.14 7.44
C THR A 138 -2.95 11.67 7.19
N ASP A 139 -2.01 12.04 8.05
CA ASP A 139 -0.58 11.84 7.82
C ASP A 139 0.13 11.19 9.03
N GLY A 140 1.18 10.44 8.74
CA GLY A 140 2.04 9.84 9.76
C GLY A 140 1.62 8.43 10.18
N PRO A 141 2.08 7.95 11.34
CA PRO A 141 1.93 6.55 11.71
C PRO A 141 0.55 6.25 12.35
N VAL A 142 -0.31 7.26 12.58
CA VAL A 142 -1.69 7.12 13.06
C VAL A 142 -2.62 7.75 12.03
N MET A 143 -3.43 6.94 11.35
CA MET A 143 -4.20 7.39 10.19
C MET A 143 -5.64 6.88 10.21
N MET A 144 -6.54 7.65 9.62
CA MET A 144 -7.90 7.22 9.32
C MET A 144 -7.97 6.71 7.87
N PRO A 145 -8.11 5.38 7.62
CA PRO A 145 -8.31 4.87 6.26
C PRO A 145 -9.65 5.35 5.68
N PRO A 146 -9.88 5.28 4.36
CA PRO A 146 -11.15 5.67 3.76
C PRO A 146 -12.32 4.77 4.20
N CYS A 147 -13.53 5.33 4.22
CA CYS A 147 -14.78 4.58 4.24
C CYS A 147 -15.63 4.96 3.04
N PHE A 148 -16.33 4.00 2.47
CA PHE A 148 -17.17 4.19 1.30
C PHE A 148 -18.64 4.17 1.74
N MET A 149 -19.24 5.35 1.82
CA MET A 149 -20.67 5.54 2.05
C MET A 149 -21.38 5.50 0.70
N ASP A 150 -22.56 4.90 0.63
CA ASP A 150 -23.41 4.84 -0.58
C ASP A 150 -22.75 4.22 -1.83
N ALA A 151 -21.65 3.50 -1.63
CA ALA A 151 -21.01 2.71 -2.68
C ALA A 151 -21.66 1.34 -2.82
N ASP A 152 -21.60 0.78 -4.03
CA ASP A 152 -21.86 -0.64 -4.22
C ASP A 152 -20.76 -1.45 -3.51
N GLY A 153 -21.18 -2.26 -2.53
CA GLY A 153 -20.25 -3.06 -1.75
C GLY A 153 -19.47 -4.07 -2.59
N GLN A 154 -20.04 -4.53 -3.71
CA GLN A 154 -19.35 -5.48 -4.59
C GLN A 154 -18.16 -4.80 -5.27
N THR A 155 -18.33 -3.57 -5.75
CA THR A 155 -17.25 -2.73 -6.26
C THR A 155 -16.10 -2.57 -5.25
N VAL A 156 -16.42 -2.35 -3.96
CA VAL A 156 -15.41 -2.25 -2.89
C VAL A 156 -14.71 -3.59 -2.64
N LEU A 157 -15.45 -4.70 -2.69
CA LEU A 157 -14.90 -6.05 -2.53
C LEU A 157 -14.00 -6.46 -3.71
N ASP A 158 -14.36 -6.08 -4.93
CA ASP A 158 -13.56 -6.31 -6.14
C ASP A 158 -12.28 -5.49 -6.09
N THR A 159 -12.36 -4.23 -5.65
CA THR A 159 -11.19 -3.39 -5.39
C THR A 159 -10.29 -4.02 -4.33
N ALA A 160 -10.85 -4.51 -3.23
CA ALA A 160 -10.10 -5.22 -2.21
C ALA A 160 -9.38 -6.45 -2.78
N THR A 161 -10.01 -7.15 -3.72
CA THR A 161 -9.41 -8.31 -4.42
C THR A 161 -8.24 -7.90 -5.31
N GLN A 162 -8.41 -6.87 -6.13
CA GLN A 162 -7.36 -6.36 -7.05
C GLN A 162 -6.11 -5.88 -6.28
N HIS A 163 -6.31 -5.31 -5.10
CA HIS A 163 -5.21 -4.82 -4.26
C HIS A 163 -4.66 -5.85 -3.26
N GLY A 164 -5.15 -7.09 -3.29
CA GLY A 164 -4.68 -8.17 -2.40
C GLY A 164 -4.99 -7.93 -0.92
N LEU A 165 -6.08 -7.23 -0.62
CA LEU A 165 -6.53 -6.96 0.75
C LEU A 165 -7.28 -8.17 1.34
N HIS A 166 -7.44 -8.19 2.66
CA HIS A 166 -8.10 -9.30 3.36
C HIS A 166 -9.60 -9.42 3.03
N GLY A 167 -10.23 -8.33 2.61
CA GLY A 167 -11.65 -8.26 2.30
C GLY A 167 -12.26 -6.94 2.75
N VAL A 168 -13.52 -6.96 3.15
CA VAL A 168 -14.32 -5.77 3.46
C VAL A 168 -15.04 -5.96 4.79
N ILE A 169 -15.14 -4.90 5.59
CA ILE A 169 -16.06 -4.79 6.72
C ILE A 169 -17.17 -3.82 6.33
N ALA A 170 -18.40 -4.33 6.29
CA ALA A 170 -19.59 -3.52 6.14
C ALA A 170 -20.12 -3.12 7.52
N LYS A 171 -20.45 -1.85 7.72
CA LYS A 171 -20.98 -1.29 8.97
C LYS A 171 -22.31 -0.61 8.71
N ARG A 172 -23.35 -0.89 9.51
CA ARG A 172 -24.64 -0.19 9.41
C ARG A 172 -24.46 1.29 9.75
N VAL A 173 -24.82 2.17 8.83
CA VAL A 173 -24.63 3.63 8.93
C VAL A 173 -25.27 4.20 10.20
N GLU A 174 -26.49 3.77 10.49
CA GLU A 174 -27.28 4.20 11.65
C GLU A 174 -27.02 3.40 12.94
N SER A 175 -26.01 2.52 12.96
CA SER A 175 -25.76 1.69 14.15
C SER A 175 -24.94 2.39 15.22
N THR A 176 -25.37 2.21 16.47
CA THR A 176 -24.55 2.54 17.64
C THR A 176 -23.40 1.55 17.82
N TYR A 177 -22.39 1.95 18.59
CA TYR A 177 -21.27 1.07 18.90
C TYR A 177 -21.69 0.08 19.99
N GLN A 178 -21.63 -1.22 19.68
CA GLN A 178 -22.02 -2.30 20.59
C GLN A 178 -20.78 -3.11 20.99
N PRO A 179 -20.26 -2.94 22.22
CA PRO A 179 -19.12 -3.73 22.70
C PRO A 179 -19.38 -5.24 22.59
N GLY A 180 -18.44 -5.98 22.00
CA GLY A 180 -18.63 -7.40 21.69
C GLY A 180 -19.18 -7.65 20.28
N ARG A 181 -19.63 -8.88 20.01
CA ARG A 181 -20.01 -9.28 18.64
C ARG A 181 -21.38 -8.72 18.26
N SER A 182 -21.46 -8.10 17.08
CA SER A 182 -22.69 -7.48 16.60
C SER A 182 -22.92 -7.72 15.10
N ARG A 183 -24.19 -7.89 14.73
CA ARG A 183 -24.64 -8.02 13.32
C ARG A 183 -24.58 -6.70 12.54
N HIS A 184 -24.39 -5.58 13.22
CA HIS A 184 -24.26 -4.28 12.58
C HIS A 184 -22.92 -4.14 11.85
N TRP A 185 -21.95 -4.99 12.16
CA TRP A 185 -20.69 -5.10 11.45
C TRP A 185 -20.59 -6.48 10.81
N VAL A 186 -20.41 -6.56 9.49
CA VAL A 186 -20.28 -7.80 8.73
C VAL A 186 -18.93 -7.83 8.05
N GLN A 187 -18.10 -8.82 8.36
CA GLN A 187 -16.81 -9.03 7.72
C GLN A 187 -16.94 -10.06 6.61
N THR A 188 -16.72 -9.61 5.38
CA THR A 188 -16.60 -10.45 4.17
C THR A 188 -15.13 -10.64 3.89
N THR A 189 -14.63 -11.88 4.00
CA THR A 189 -13.20 -12.19 3.84
C THR A 189 -12.95 -12.74 2.44
N LEU A 190 -11.96 -12.19 1.75
CA LEU A 190 -11.49 -12.71 0.47
C LEU A 190 -10.62 -13.94 0.71
N ARG A 191 -10.93 -15.01 0.00
CA ARG A 191 -10.18 -16.27 0.05
C ARG A 191 -9.82 -16.66 -1.36
N GLN A 192 -8.54 -16.97 -1.59
CA GLN A 192 -8.09 -17.61 -2.81
C GLN A 192 -8.41 -19.10 -2.73
N THR A 193 -8.54 -19.75 -3.88
CA THR A 193 -8.68 -21.21 -3.97
C THR A 193 -7.49 -21.78 -4.70
N GLN A 194 -6.97 -22.90 -4.20
CA GLN A 194 -5.90 -23.66 -4.83
C GLN A 194 -6.34 -25.11 -4.96
N GLU A 195 -6.15 -25.69 -6.15
CA GLU A 195 -6.20 -27.13 -6.31
C GLU A 195 -4.93 -27.76 -5.74
N VAL A 196 -5.10 -28.77 -4.91
CA VAL A 196 -4.01 -29.44 -4.19
C VAL A 196 -4.17 -30.94 -4.25
N ILE A 197 -3.06 -31.64 -4.13
CA ILE A 197 -3.04 -33.11 -4.05
C ILE A 197 -2.80 -33.52 -2.61
N ILE A 198 -3.58 -34.49 -2.14
CA ILE A 198 -3.42 -35.07 -0.82
C ILE A 198 -2.23 -36.03 -0.84
N GLY A 199 -1.22 -35.77 -0.02
CA GLY A 199 -0.06 -36.66 0.16
C GLY A 199 -0.02 -37.35 1.52
N GLY A 200 -0.87 -36.95 2.46
CA GLY A 200 -1.01 -37.62 3.74
C GLY A 200 -2.13 -37.03 4.59
N TRP A 201 -2.38 -37.63 5.74
CA TRP A 201 -3.35 -37.14 6.71
C TRP A 201 -2.93 -37.43 8.15
N LEU A 202 -3.51 -36.66 9.06
CA LEU A 202 -3.31 -36.75 10.51
C LEU A 202 -4.64 -37.12 11.18
N PRO A 203 -4.64 -38.07 12.13
CA PRO A 203 -5.84 -38.46 12.84
C PRO A 203 -6.27 -37.39 13.85
N GLU A 204 -7.55 -37.37 14.20
CA GLU A 204 -8.04 -36.56 15.31
C GLU A 204 -7.46 -37.04 16.65
N ARG A 205 -7.15 -36.10 17.56
CA ARG A 205 -6.60 -36.43 18.90
C ARG A 205 -7.49 -37.36 19.73
N ARG A 206 -8.81 -37.36 19.48
CA ARG A 206 -9.80 -38.14 20.24
C ARG A 206 -10.36 -39.35 19.46
N ARG A 207 -10.22 -39.39 18.14
CA ARG A 207 -10.70 -40.46 17.26
C ARG A 207 -9.63 -40.80 16.24
N ALA A 208 -8.85 -41.84 16.54
CA ALA A 208 -7.71 -42.23 15.70
C ALA A 208 -8.10 -42.62 14.26
N ALA A 209 -9.35 -43.04 14.03
CA ALA A 209 -9.88 -43.42 12.72
C ALA A 209 -10.47 -42.26 11.90
N SER A 210 -10.51 -41.03 12.45
CA SER A 210 -11.11 -39.85 11.82
C SER A 210 -10.04 -38.86 11.38
N ILE A 211 -10.25 -38.23 10.22
CA ILE A 211 -9.31 -37.25 9.66
C ILE A 211 -9.40 -35.94 10.44
N GLY A 212 -8.31 -35.61 11.14
CA GLY A 212 -8.13 -34.34 11.85
C GLY A 212 -7.48 -33.27 10.98
N ALA A 213 -6.57 -33.66 10.07
CA ALA A 213 -6.02 -32.76 9.07
C ALA A 213 -5.50 -33.49 7.84
N LEU A 214 -5.44 -32.80 6.70
CA LEU A 214 -4.77 -33.26 5.48
C LEU A 214 -3.41 -32.58 5.32
N LEU A 215 -2.43 -33.32 4.82
CA LEU A 215 -1.17 -32.79 4.31
C LEU A 215 -1.29 -32.71 2.79
N VAL A 216 -1.11 -31.51 2.25
CA VAL A 216 -1.38 -31.25 0.84
C VAL A 216 -0.19 -30.63 0.13
N GLY A 217 -0.10 -30.88 -1.18
CA GLY A 217 0.97 -30.39 -2.03
C GLY A 217 0.49 -29.96 -3.41
N VAL A 218 1.40 -29.36 -4.17
CA VAL A 218 1.22 -29.03 -5.59
C VAL A 218 2.32 -29.67 -6.42
N PRO A 219 2.02 -30.22 -7.61
CA PRO A 219 3.03 -30.81 -8.48
C PRO A 219 4.08 -29.78 -8.91
N THR A 220 5.33 -30.18 -8.94
CA THR A 220 6.45 -29.46 -9.57
C THR A 220 7.31 -30.45 -10.35
N GLU A 221 8.29 -29.94 -11.12
CA GLU A 221 9.26 -30.79 -11.82
C GLU A 221 10.05 -31.71 -10.86
N ALA A 222 10.26 -31.28 -9.61
CA ALA A 222 10.95 -32.04 -8.58
C ALA A 222 10.05 -33.03 -7.82
N GLY A 223 8.76 -33.13 -8.16
CA GLY A 223 7.78 -33.99 -7.49
C GLY A 223 6.69 -33.20 -6.75
N LEU A 224 6.03 -33.81 -5.77
CA LEU A 224 4.95 -33.13 -5.04
C LEU A 224 5.53 -32.18 -3.99
N ARG A 225 5.46 -30.87 -4.24
CA ARG A 225 5.92 -29.86 -3.28
C ARG A 225 4.89 -29.70 -2.16
N TYR A 226 5.31 -29.83 -0.90
CA TYR A 226 4.39 -29.64 0.23
C TYR A 226 3.90 -28.18 0.26
N VAL A 227 2.63 -27.93 0.54
CA VAL A 227 2.10 -26.55 0.62
C VAL A 227 1.32 -26.28 1.89
N GLY A 228 1.11 -27.29 2.76
CA GLY A 228 0.64 -27.05 4.11
C GLY A 228 -0.27 -28.13 4.66
N GLN A 229 -0.68 -27.91 5.91
CA GLN A 229 -1.61 -28.74 6.65
C GLN A 229 -2.99 -28.06 6.71
N VAL A 230 -4.04 -28.82 6.40
CA VAL A 230 -5.43 -28.34 6.35
C VAL A 230 -6.23 -29.03 7.45
N GLY A 231 -6.55 -28.31 8.52
CA GLY A 231 -7.27 -28.86 9.70
C GLY A 231 -8.70 -28.35 9.88
N THR A 232 -9.24 -27.56 8.94
CA THR A 232 -10.56 -26.94 9.06
C THR A 232 -11.35 -27.07 7.77
N GLY A 233 -12.69 -26.93 7.81
CA GLY A 233 -13.56 -27.00 6.63
C GLY A 233 -14.16 -28.37 6.34
N PHE A 234 -13.92 -29.36 7.20
CA PHE A 234 -14.49 -30.70 7.07
C PHE A 234 -15.91 -30.76 7.64
N THR A 235 -16.85 -31.27 6.84
CA THR A 235 -18.13 -31.81 7.33
C THR A 235 -17.92 -33.29 7.71
N GLU A 236 -18.84 -33.86 8.48
CA GLU A 236 -18.75 -35.29 8.85
C GLU A 236 -18.81 -36.20 7.61
N ALA A 237 -19.68 -35.87 6.65
CA ALA A 237 -19.76 -36.56 5.36
C ALA A 237 -18.43 -36.49 4.59
N ASN A 238 -17.79 -35.31 4.55
CA ASN A 238 -16.50 -35.16 3.87
C ASN A 238 -15.38 -35.97 4.54
N ARG A 239 -15.41 -36.12 5.88
CA ARG A 239 -14.43 -36.95 6.60
C ARG A 239 -14.60 -38.43 6.25
N GLN A 240 -15.84 -38.91 6.22
CA GLN A 240 -16.13 -40.31 5.87
C GLN A 240 -15.68 -40.61 4.43
N GLU A 241 -16.07 -39.77 3.46
CA GLU A 241 -15.69 -39.96 2.06
C GLU A 241 -14.17 -39.94 1.87
N LEU A 242 -13.47 -39.00 2.52
CA LEU A 242 -12.02 -38.94 2.47
C LEU A 242 -11.37 -40.17 3.12
N GLY A 243 -11.89 -40.64 4.25
CA GLY A 243 -11.42 -41.84 4.93
C GLY A 243 -11.49 -43.07 4.02
N ASP A 244 -12.65 -43.28 3.39
CA ASP A 244 -12.89 -44.43 2.50
C ASP A 244 -11.97 -44.40 1.28
N ARG A 245 -11.79 -43.22 0.65
CA ARG A 245 -10.94 -43.07 -0.54
C ARG A 245 -9.44 -43.15 -0.23
N LEU A 246 -9.01 -42.67 0.95
CA LEU A 246 -7.60 -42.65 1.35
C LEU A 246 -7.12 -43.99 1.91
N ALA A 247 -8.02 -44.82 2.46
CA ALA A 247 -7.68 -46.11 3.04
C ALA A 247 -6.96 -47.04 2.04
N GLY A 248 -7.38 -47.03 0.78
CA GLY A 248 -6.77 -47.82 -0.30
C GLY A 248 -5.50 -47.24 -0.92
N LEU A 249 -5.03 -46.08 -0.45
CA LEU A 249 -3.89 -45.36 -1.03
C LEU A 249 -2.67 -45.30 -0.10
N ALA A 250 -2.64 -46.08 0.98
CA ALA A 250 -1.57 -45.99 1.97
C ALA A 250 -0.19 -46.33 1.38
N VAL A 251 0.82 -45.50 1.67
CA VAL A 251 2.22 -45.73 1.28
C VAL A 251 3.15 -45.65 2.50
N PRO A 252 4.32 -46.33 2.47
CA PRO A 252 5.21 -46.38 3.62
C PRO A 252 6.03 -45.10 3.84
N ALA A 253 6.12 -44.22 2.84
CA ALA A 253 6.97 -43.03 2.87
C ALA A 253 6.25 -41.79 2.36
N SER A 254 6.76 -40.60 2.74
CA SER A 254 6.24 -39.31 2.29
C SER A 254 6.27 -39.21 0.76
N PRO A 255 5.17 -38.84 0.09
CA PRO A 255 5.16 -38.56 -1.35
C PRO A 255 5.68 -37.15 -1.68
N PHE A 256 5.97 -36.33 -0.66
CA PHE A 256 6.44 -34.96 -0.86
C PHE A 256 7.93 -34.90 -1.18
N ALA A 257 8.30 -34.03 -2.13
CA ALA A 257 9.69 -33.73 -2.48
C ALA A 257 10.41 -32.90 -1.42
N ASP A 258 9.67 -32.06 -0.69
CA ASP A 258 10.20 -31.27 0.42
C ASP A 258 10.08 -32.02 1.76
N LEU A 259 10.93 -31.64 2.71
CA LEU A 259 10.72 -32.00 4.12
C LEU A 259 9.39 -31.44 4.64
N VAL A 260 8.55 -32.34 5.14
CA VAL A 260 7.35 -32.00 5.92
C VAL A 260 7.80 -31.67 7.36
N PRO A 261 7.41 -30.52 7.94
CA PRO A 261 7.83 -30.13 9.29
C PRO A 261 7.59 -31.22 10.34
N SER A 262 8.58 -31.42 11.21
CA SER A 262 8.59 -32.47 12.25
C SER A 262 7.43 -32.39 13.25
N GLU A 263 6.79 -31.22 13.39
CA GLU A 263 5.61 -31.01 14.25
C GLU A 263 4.35 -31.76 13.76
N ALA A 264 4.35 -32.32 12.54
CA ALA A 264 3.32 -33.26 12.08
C ALA A 264 3.35 -34.59 12.87
N GLY A 265 4.41 -34.87 13.64
CA GLY A 265 4.49 -36.01 14.57
C GLY A 265 4.60 -37.39 13.90
N ARG A 266 4.86 -38.42 14.72
CA ARG A 266 5.01 -39.85 14.33
C ARG A 266 3.70 -40.54 13.88
N ARG A 267 2.62 -39.79 13.62
CA ARG A 267 1.27 -40.33 13.34
C ARG A 267 0.69 -39.83 12.01
N VAL A 268 1.57 -39.56 11.05
CA VAL A 268 1.15 -39.27 9.68
C VAL A 268 0.83 -40.57 8.96
N HIS A 269 -0.32 -40.63 8.32
CA HIS A 269 -0.65 -41.65 7.34
C HIS A 269 -0.35 -41.09 5.95
N TRP A 270 0.72 -41.58 5.33
CA TRP A 270 1.10 -41.18 3.97
C TRP A 270 0.22 -41.89 2.96
N VAL A 271 -0.13 -41.18 1.87
CA VAL A 271 -0.93 -41.74 0.79
C VAL A 271 -0.34 -41.46 -0.58
N GLU A 272 -0.67 -42.30 -1.56
CA GLU A 272 -0.37 -42.03 -2.96
C GLU A 272 -0.99 -40.68 -3.38
N PRO A 273 -0.23 -39.80 -4.07
CA PRO A 273 -0.68 -38.46 -4.44
C PRO A 273 -1.63 -38.49 -5.64
N ARG A 274 -2.82 -39.09 -5.46
CA ARG A 274 -3.81 -39.32 -6.53
C ARG A 274 -5.10 -38.53 -6.35
N LEU A 275 -5.40 -38.09 -5.13
CA LEU A 275 -6.64 -37.38 -4.85
C LEU A 275 -6.44 -35.87 -4.98
N LEU A 276 -7.14 -35.29 -5.96
CA LEU A 276 -7.24 -33.86 -6.16
C LEU A 276 -8.32 -33.28 -5.24
N GLY A 277 -7.96 -32.21 -4.55
CA GLY A 277 -8.85 -31.44 -3.70
C GLY A 277 -8.73 -29.96 -3.95
N GLU A 278 -9.67 -29.20 -3.41
CA GLU A 278 -9.57 -27.75 -3.37
C GLU A 278 -9.50 -27.27 -1.93
N VAL A 279 -8.63 -26.28 -1.72
CA VAL A 279 -8.49 -25.56 -0.47
C VAL A 279 -8.71 -24.08 -0.70
N ALA A 280 -9.50 -23.46 0.17
CA ALA A 280 -9.53 -22.01 0.28
C ALA A 280 -8.44 -21.55 1.25
N TYR A 281 -7.66 -20.56 0.87
CA TYR A 281 -6.57 -20.02 1.69
C TYR A 281 -6.55 -18.49 1.58
N ARG A 282 -5.83 -17.83 2.48
CA ARG A 282 -5.76 -16.36 2.50
C ARG A 282 -4.69 -15.82 1.57
N GLN A 283 -3.48 -16.35 1.69
CA GLN A 283 -2.29 -15.92 0.95
C GLN A 283 -1.23 -17.04 0.96
N TRP A 284 -0.27 -16.96 0.05
CA TRP A 284 0.96 -17.75 0.14
C TRP A 284 1.90 -17.13 1.17
N THR A 285 2.56 -17.96 1.99
CA THR A 285 3.62 -17.51 2.89
C THR A 285 4.95 -17.37 2.12
N PRO A 286 5.93 -16.62 2.65
CA PRO A 286 7.26 -16.53 2.02
C PRO A 286 7.97 -17.88 1.84
N GLN A 287 7.61 -18.89 2.63
CA GLN A 287 8.12 -20.27 2.52
C GLN A 287 7.31 -21.12 1.52
N GLY A 288 6.45 -20.50 0.70
CA GLY A 288 5.64 -21.20 -0.30
C GLY A 288 4.57 -22.12 0.29
N ARG A 289 4.03 -21.81 1.48
CA ARG A 289 2.92 -22.56 2.11
C ARG A 289 1.61 -21.77 2.05
N LEU A 290 0.48 -22.45 2.18
CA LEU A 290 -0.85 -21.83 2.23
C LEU A 290 -1.13 -21.28 3.63
N GLY A 291 -1.47 -20.00 3.71
CA GLY A 291 -1.85 -19.33 4.95
C GLY A 291 -3.31 -19.59 5.32
N HIS A 292 -3.53 -20.22 6.48
CA HIS A 292 -4.84 -20.57 7.05
C HIS A 292 -5.77 -21.33 6.06
N PRO A 293 -5.33 -22.47 5.51
CA PRO A 293 -6.12 -23.19 4.54
C PRO A 293 -7.35 -23.85 5.18
N THR A 294 -8.44 -23.89 4.43
CA THR A 294 -9.72 -24.51 4.78
C THR A 294 -10.12 -25.44 3.64
N TRP A 295 -10.42 -26.69 3.96
CA TRP A 295 -10.83 -27.70 2.99
C TRP A 295 -12.17 -27.32 2.35
N ARG A 296 -12.27 -27.45 1.03
CA ARG A 296 -13.52 -27.21 0.29
C ARG A 296 -14.16 -28.47 -0.25
N GLY A 297 -13.36 -29.50 -0.56
CA GLY A 297 -13.86 -30.75 -1.10
C GLY A 297 -12.90 -31.39 -2.09
N LEU A 298 -13.20 -32.63 -2.46
CA LEU A 298 -12.54 -33.32 -3.56
C LEU A 298 -12.96 -32.71 -4.90
N ARG A 299 -12.05 -32.72 -5.88
CA ARG A 299 -12.33 -32.33 -7.26
C ARG A 299 -12.38 -33.57 -8.16
N PRO A 300 -13.22 -33.57 -9.21
CA PRO A 300 -13.21 -34.63 -10.22
C PRO A 300 -11.81 -34.76 -10.83
N ALA A 301 -11.39 -35.99 -11.13
CA ALA A 301 -10.06 -36.24 -11.65
C ALA A 301 -9.87 -35.54 -13.02
N LYS A 302 -8.98 -34.54 -13.05
CA LYS A 302 -8.28 -34.08 -14.25
C LYS A 302 -6.84 -34.61 -14.20
N HIS A 303 -6.16 -34.70 -15.34
CA HIS A 303 -4.75 -35.13 -15.37
C HIS A 303 -3.93 -34.29 -14.38
N VAL A 304 -3.32 -34.96 -13.40
CA VAL A 304 -2.50 -34.37 -12.32
C VAL A 304 -1.41 -33.43 -12.86
N ALA A 305 -0.95 -33.67 -14.09
CA ALA A 305 0.02 -32.83 -14.79
C ALA A 305 -0.47 -31.43 -15.20
N ALA A 306 -1.76 -31.11 -15.07
CA ALA A 306 -2.35 -29.85 -15.52
C ALA A 306 -2.60 -28.82 -14.39
N ILE A 307 -2.19 -29.10 -13.15
CA ILE A 307 -2.39 -28.17 -12.03
C ILE A 307 -1.43 -26.98 -12.21
N GLN A 308 -1.97 -25.83 -12.60
CA GLN A 308 -1.22 -24.59 -12.73
C GLN A 308 -0.95 -24.01 -11.34
N THR A 309 0.33 -23.78 -11.04
CA THR A 309 0.74 -22.97 -9.89
C THR A 309 0.93 -21.54 -10.39
N PRO A 310 0.44 -20.50 -9.70
CA PRO A 310 0.91 -19.15 -9.98
C PRO A 310 2.44 -19.14 -9.77
N VAL A 311 3.20 -18.76 -10.79
CA VAL A 311 4.66 -18.67 -10.71
C VAL A 311 5.01 -17.59 -9.69
N VAL A 312 5.33 -18.01 -8.47
CA VAL A 312 6.06 -17.19 -7.51
C VAL A 312 7.50 -17.66 -7.59
N LEU A 313 8.35 -16.82 -8.20
CA LEU A 313 9.79 -16.98 -8.20
C LEU A 313 10.30 -16.97 -6.74
N CYS A 314 10.49 -18.15 -6.16
CA CYS A 314 11.22 -18.31 -4.91
C CYS A 314 12.47 -19.14 -5.21
N ALA A 315 13.62 -18.47 -5.13
CA ALA A 315 14.94 -19.05 -5.32
C ALA A 315 15.16 -20.26 -4.41
N GLN A 316 15.74 -21.33 -4.96
CA GLN A 316 16.04 -22.57 -4.27
C GLN A 316 17.41 -22.54 -3.59
N GLY A 317 17.52 -23.31 -2.49
CA GLY A 317 18.69 -24.14 -2.23
C GLY A 317 19.67 -23.66 -1.15
N SER A 318 19.96 -24.54 -0.20
CA SER A 318 20.78 -24.43 1.01
C SER A 318 22.30 -24.68 0.84
N GLY A 319 23.14 -23.76 1.37
CA GLY A 319 24.51 -23.94 1.92
C GLY A 319 25.70 -23.92 0.93
N PRO A 320 26.82 -23.17 1.17
CA PRO A 320 27.51 -23.01 2.46
C PRO A 320 27.57 -21.54 2.97
N GLU A 321 27.25 -21.35 4.26
CA GLU A 321 26.85 -20.08 4.90
C GLU A 321 27.81 -18.87 4.82
N ARG A 322 29.02 -18.97 4.26
CA ARG A 322 29.99 -17.86 4.21
C ARG A 322 30.08 -17.16 2.85
N GLU A 323 29.88 -17.89 1.76
CA GLU A 323 29.90 -17.32 0.41
C GLU A 323 28.53 -16.72 0.08
N ASP A 324 27.46 -17.41 0.51
CA ASP A 324 26.09 -16.90 0.49
C ASP A 324 25.94 -15.62 1.32
N GLN A 325 26.59 -15.48 2.49
CA GLN A 325 26.52 -14.23 3.26
C GLN A 325 27.19 -13.06 2.55
N ARG A 326 28.26 -13.30 1.78
CA ARG A 326 28.91 -12.26 0.96
C ARG A 326 28.03 -11.90 -0.24
N LEU A 327 27.52 -12.90 -0.96
CA LEU A 327 26.61 -12.70 -2.09
C LEU A 327 25.28 -12.07 -1.66
N LEU A 328 24.72 -12.43 -0.49
CA LEU A 328 23.56 -11.78 0.10
C LEU A 328 23.88 -10.35 0.54
N ALA A 329 25.05 -10.08 1.12
CA ALA A 329 25.43 -8.71 1.49
C ALA A 329 25.71 -7.83 0.26
N GLU A 330 26.18 -8.42 -0.84
CA GLU A 330 26.41 -7.75 -2.11
C GLU A 330 25.09 -7.54 -2.87
N LEU A 331 24.20 -8.53 -2.87
CA LEU A 331 22.85 -8.44 -3.39
C LEU A 331 21.98 -7.48 -2.56
N ASP A 332 22.10 -7.47 -1.22
CA ASP A 332 21.40 -6.51 -0.36
C ASP A 332 21.91 -5.08 -0.59
N ARG A 333 23.21 -4.91 -0.86
CA ARG A 333 23.76 -3.61 -1.27
C ARG A 333 23.25 -3.19 -2.64
N ALA A 334 23.26 -4.09 -3.63
CA ALA A 334 22.72 -3.83 -4.96
C ALA A 334 21.21 -3.55 -4.93
N VAL A 335 20.45 -4.31 -4.14
CA VAL A 335 19.01 -4.11 -3.93
C VAL A 335 18.75 -2.84 -3.14
N ALA A 336 19.57 -2.48 -2.14
CA ALA A 336 19.46 -1.22 -1.43
C ALA A 336 19.79 -0.03 -2.34
N GLN A 337 20.75 -0.17 -3.24
CA GLN A 337 21.14 0.83 -4.22
C GLN A 337 20.04 1.01 -5.28
N VAL A 338 19.57 -0.08 -5.89
CA VAL A 338 18.42 -0.07 -6.80
C VAL A 338 17.16 0.43 -6.10
N ARG A 339 16.93 0.09 -4.82
CA ARG A 339 15.80 0.64 -4.04
C ARG A 339 15.98 2.11 -3.69
N SER A 340 17.21 2.57 -3.46
CA SER A 340 17.52 3.98 -3.24
C SER A 340 17.25 4.75 -4.53
N GLU A 341 17.78 4.30 -5.66
CA GLU A 341 17.52 4.84 -6.99
C GLU A 341 16.02 4.82 -7.32
N LEU A 342 15.32 3.72 -7.03
CA LEU A 342 13.86 3.63 -7.21
C LEU A 342 13.07 4.51 -6.23
N ARG A 343 13.58 4.82 -5.03
CA ARG A 343 12.96 5.81 -4.12
C ARG A 343 13.19 7.22 -4.64
N THR A 344 14.41 7.55 -5.08
CA THR A 344 14.75 8.82 -5.73
C THR A 344 13.95 9.03 -7.01
N LEU A 345 13.58 7.96 -7.73
CA LEU A 345 12.67 8.00 -8.87
C LEU A 345 11.18 8.07 -8.45
N ARG A 346 10.77 7.37 -7.38
CA ARG A 346 9.37 7.40 -6.87
C ARG A 346 8.99 8.71 -6.16
N ASP A 347 9.96 9.43 -5.60
CA ASP A 347 9.73 10.72 -4.92
C ASP A 347 9.50 11.88 -5.90
N GLN A 348 9.62 11.65 -7.22
CA GLN A 348 9.45 12.69 -8.25
C GLN A 348 7.99 13.05 -8.52
N ILE A 349 7.03 12.24 -8.08
CA ILE A 349 5.59 12.56 -8.12
C ILE A 349 5.07 12.59 -6.69
N SER A 350 4.72 13.78 -6.19
CA SER A 350 4.16 13.96 -4.86
C SER A 350 2.94 13.05 -4.65
N PRO A 351 2.95 12.08 -3.69
CA PRO A 351 1.81 11.21 -3.42
C PRO A 351 0.53 11.99 -3.09
N HIS A 352 0.70 13.17 -2.49
CA HIS A 352 -0.40 14.10 -2.20
C HIS A 352 -1.08 14.64 -3.46
N PHE A 353 -0.31 14.97 -4.51
CA PHE A 353 -0.88 15.38 -5.80
C PHE A 353 -1.77 14.29 -6.40
N LEU A 354 -1.31 13.03 -6.39
CA LEU A 354 -2.06 11.90 -6.93
C LEU A 354 -3.40 11.72 -6.19
N HIS A 355 -3.38 11.69 -4.86
CA HIS A 355 -4.58 11.52 -4.05
C HIS A 355 -5.59 12.67 -4.24
N ASN A 356 -5.10 13.92 -4.27
CA ASN A 356 -5.97 15.09 -4.43
C ASN A 356 -6.61 15.16 -5.83
N THR A 357 -5.85 14.81 -6.86
CA THR A 357 -6.33 14.80 -8.23
C THR A 357 -7.44 13.76 -8.40
N ILE A 358 -7.20 12.53 -7.93
CA ILE A 358 -8.21 11.46 -7.99
C ILE A 358 -9.46 11.86 -7.20
N SER A 359 -9.30 12.42 -5.99
CA SER A 359 -10.43 12.83 -5.16
C SER A 359 -11.27 13.93 -5.83
N SER A 360 -10.62 14.89 -6.50
CA SER A 360 -11.29 15.97 -7.24
C SER A 360 -12.07 15.44 -8.43
N ILE A 361 -11.48 14.48 -9.16
CA ILE A 361 -12.13 13.80 -10.29
C ILE A 361 -13.33 12.98 -9.81
N VAL A 362 -13.17 12.19 -8.75
CA VAL A 362 -14.25 11.36 -8.18
C VAL A 362 -15.41 12.21 -7.70
N ALA A 363 -15.15 13.35 -7.05
CA ALA A 363 -16.19 14.28 -6.61
C ALA A 363 -17.00 14.87 -7.78
N MET A 364 -16.41 14.94 -8.98
CA MET A 364 -17.09 15.43 -10.18
C MET A 364 -17.89 14.38 -10.93
N VAL A 365 -17.68 13.08 -10.68
CA VAL A 365 -18.40 12.01 -11.40
C VAL A 365 -19.92 12.14 -11.26
N SER A 366 -20.40 12.64 -10.13
CA SER A 366 -21.83 12.82 -9.88
C SER A 366 -22.41 14.13 -10.44
N THR A 367 -21.57 15.14 -10.74
CA THR A 367 -22.01 16.49 -11.13
C THR A 367 -21.70 16.84 -12.58
N ASP A 368 -20.56 16.38 -13.11
CA ASP A 368 -20.15 16.52 -14.51
C ASP A 368 -19.33 15.28 -14.95
N PRO A 369 -20.02 14.19 -15.35
CA PRO A 369 -19.38 12.93 -15.74
C PRO A 369 -18.49 13.06 -16.97
N THR A 370 -18.83 13.97 -17.90
CA THR A 370 -18.06 14.19 -19.14
C THR A 370 -16.73 14.82 -18.79
N ARG A 371 -16.73 15.90 -18.00
CA ARG A 371 -15.49 16.54 -17.56
C ARG A 371 -14.65 15.63 -16.68
N ALA A 372 -15.27 14.81 -15.82
CA ALA A 372 -14.55 13.82 -15.02
C ALA A 372 -13.84 12.77 -15.91
N ARG A 373 -14.49 12.30 -16.98
CA ARG A 373 -13.87 11.40 -17.96
C ARG A 373 -12.67 12.04 -18.67
N ASP A 374 -12.81 13.29 -19.10
CA ASP A 374 -11.70 14.01 -19.75
C ASP A 374 -10.50 14.17 -18.81
N LEU A 375 -10.75 14.53 -17.55
CA LEU A 375 -9.70 14.65 -16.54
C LEU A 375 -9.05 13.30 -16.19
N LEU A 376 -9.78 12.19 -16.25
CA LEU A 376 -9.20 10.85 -16.08
C LEU A 376 -8.23 10.51 -17.22
N ILE A 377 -8.55 10.90 -18.45
CA ILE A 377 -7.66 10.71 -19.61
C ILE A 377 -6.40 11.55 -19.42
N VAL A 378 -6.55 12.83 -19.09
CA VAL A 378 -5.42 13.74 -18.80
C VAL A 378 -4.54 13.19 -17.68
N PHE A 379 -5.14 12.66 -16.62
CA PHE A 379 -4.41 12.04 -15.51
C PHE A 379 -3.65 10.78 -15.93
N ALA A 380 -4.27 9.91 -16.74
CA ALA A 380 -3.62 8.71 -17.23
C ALA A 380 -2.43 9.03 -18.14
N GLU A 381 -2.53 10.06 -18.98
CA GLU A 381 -1.42 10.52 -19.82
C GLU A 381 -0.30 11.14 -19.01
N PHE A 382 -0.62 11.99 -18.03
CA PHE A 382 0.36 12.53 -17.07
C PHE A 382 1.11 11.39 -16.36
N ALA A 383 0.36 10.44 -15.79
CA ALA A 383 0.96 9.32 -15.07
C ALA A 383 1.84 8.45 -15.98
N ARG A 384 1.42 8.21 -17.23
CA ARG A 384 2.21 7.47 -18.21
C ARG A 384 3.52 8.17 -18.54
N TYR A 385 3.49 9.49 -18.73
CA TYR A 385 4.69 10.27 -18.96
C TYR A 385 5.60 10.23 -17.73
N SER A 386 5.11 10.61 -16.56
CA SER A 386 5.94 10.72 -15.34
C SER A 386 6.49 9.38 -14.82
N LEU A 387 5.90 8.23 -15.20
CA LEU A 387 6.43 6.90 -14.88
C LEU A 387 7.41 6.36 -15.94
N ARG A 388 7.67 7.11 -17.02
CA ARG A 388 8.63 6.71 -18.06
C ARG A 388 10.04 6.68 -17.47
N SER A 389 10.80 5.64 -17.80
CA SER A 389 12.24 5.60 -17.51
C SER A 389 12.99 6.32 -18.62
N ALA A 390 13.29 7.60 -18.42
CA ALA A 390 14.11 8.40 -19.32
C ALA A 390 15.09 9.25 -18.50
N THR A 391 16.28 9.49 -19.04
CA THR A 391 17.28 10.37 -18.42
C THR A 391 17.15 11.82 -18.90
N GLU A 392 16.73 12.00 -20.15
CA GLU A 392 16.65 13.28 -20.83
C GLU A 392 15.32 13.37 -21.61
N THR A 393 14.89 14.59 -21.91
CA THR A 393 13.69 14.89 -22.70
C THR A 393 13.78 16.30 -23.30
N THR A 394 12.91 16.62 -24.25
CA THR A 394 12.86 17.97 -24.83
C THR A 394 12.01 18.91 -23.97
N LEU A 395 12.27 20.22 -24.08
CA LEU A 395 11.45 21.24 -23.45
C LEU A 395 10.00 21.15 -23.93
N ALA A 396 9.78 20.84 -25.21
CA ALA A 396 8.44 20.60 -25.75
C ALA A 396 7.69 19.48 -25.00
N ASP A 397 8.31 18.31 -24.84
CA ASP A 397 7.68 17.15 -24.18
C ASP A 397 7.41 17.41 -22.69
N GLU A 398 8.34 18.10 -22.01
CA GLU A 398 8.12 18.52 -20.62
C GLU A 398 6.96 19.50 -20.51
N LEU A 399 6.91 20.52 -21.36
CA LEU A 399 5.83 21.50 -21.36
C LEU A 399 4.46 20.86 -21.60
N GLU A 400 4.38 19.84 -22.46
CA GLU A 400 3.15 19.08 -22.67
C GLU A 400 2.70 18.36 -21.39
N ASN A 401 3.65 17.79 -20.63
CA ASN A 401 3.33 17.18 -19.34
C ASN A 401 2.99 18.22 -18.26
N ILE A 402 3.66 19.38 -18.26
CA ILE A 402 3.35 20.50 -17.37
C ILE A 402 1.93 21.02 -17.61
N ASP A 403 1.50 21.12 -18.86
CA ASP A 403 0.13 21.54 -19.20
C ASP A 403 -0.92 20.58 -18.61
N ARG A 404 -0.68 19.26 -18.73
CA ARG A 404 -1.51 18.24 -18.10
C ARG A 404 -1.54 18.40 -16.57
N TYR A 405 -0.39 18.55 -15.94
CA TYR A 405 -0.27 18.76 -14.50
C TYR A 405 -1.05 20.01 -14.04
N LEU A 406 -0.86 21.14 -14.70
CA LEU A 406 -1.53 22.40 -14.36
C LEU A 406 -3.03 22.34 -14.62
N THR A 407 -3.47 21.63 -15.66
CA THR A 407 -4.89 21.34 -15.92
C THR A 407 -5.53 20.57 -14.76
N LEU A 408 -4.84 19.55 -14.24
CA LEU A 408 -5.31 18.78 -13.08
C LEU A 408 -5.35 19.65 -11.81
N GLN A 409 -4.31 20.47 -11.56
CA GLN A 409 -4.27 21.39 -10.41
C GLN A 409 -5.33 22.49 -10.47
N LYS A 410 -5.64 23.04 -11.66
CA LYS A 410 -6.70 24.04 -11.86
C LYS A 410 -8.08 23.50 -11.47
N THR A 411 -8.31 22.19 -11.59
CA THR A 411 -9.57 21.57 -11.13
C THR A 411 -9.76 21.73 -9.62
N ARG A 412 -8.66 21.61 -8.85
CA ARG A 412 -8.66 21.75 -7.39
C ARG A 412 -8.70 23.21 -6.94
N PHE A 413 -7.84 24.03 -7.52
CA PHE A 413 -7.66 25.41 -7.08
C PHE A 413 -8.63 26.40 -7.75
N ARG A 414 -9.26 26.03 -8.86
CA ARG A 414 -10.15 26.89 -9.65
C ARG A 414 -9.48 28.24 -9.93
N GLU A 415 -10.17 29.34 -9.68
CA GLU A 415 -9.70 30.72 -9.87
C GLU A 415 -8.50 31.11 -8.99
N ARG A 416 -8.12 30.29 -7.99
CA ARG A 416 -6.96 30.55 -7.12
C ARG A 416 -5.62 30.21 -7.77
N LEU A 417 -5.59 29.44 -8.85
CA LEU A 417 -4.36 29.14 -9.57
C LEU A 417 -4.37 29.84 -10.93
N ARG A 418 -3.63 30.93 -11.04
CA ARG A 418 -3.37 31.60 -12.31
C ARG A 418 -2.06 31.08 -12.87
N VAL A 419 -2.06 30.84 -14.18
CA VAL A 419 -0.90 30.29 -14.89
C VAL A 419 -0.60 31.19 -16.08
N GLN A 420 0.64 31.65 -16.16
CA GLN A 420 1.16 32.42 -17.28
C GLN A 420 2.33 31.65 -17.89
N ILE A 421 2.26 31.33 -19.18
CA ILE A 421 3.30 30.57 -19.89
C ILE A 421 3.75 31.39 -21.09
N GLU A 422 5.02 31.78 -21.11
CA GLU A 422 5.64 32.55 -22.18
C GLU A 422 6.90 31.84 -22.66
N VAL A 423 6.77 31.02 -23.71
CA VAL A 423 7.85 30.18 -24.24
C VAL A 423 8.14 30.55 -25.69
N ALA A 424 9.39 30.90 -25.97
CA ALA A 424 9.84 31.14 -27.34
C ALA A 424 9.87 29.82 -28.14
N PRO A 425 9.30 29.74 -29.36
CA PRO A 425 9.32 28.52 -30.15
C PRO A 425 10.72 28.00 -30.47
N THR A 426 11.71 28.88 -30.54
CA THR A 426 13.10 28.54 -30.86
C THR A 426 13.78 27.67 -29.80
N VAL A 427 13.29 27.66 -28.56
CA VAL A 427 13.89 26.89 -27.45
C VAL A 427 13.20 25.56 -27.17
N LEU A 428 12.08 25.25 -27.82
CA LEU A 428 11.35 23.98 -27.64
C LEU A 428 12.21 22.71 -27.84
N PRO A 429 13.19 22.68 -28.76
CA PRO A 429 14.07 21.53 -28.93
C PRO A 429 15.17 21.37 -27.86
N ALA A 430 15.31 22.31 -26.92
CA ALA A 430 16.32 22.24 -25.88
C ALA A 430 16.15 20.96 -25.04
N VAL A 431 17.27 20.31 -24.70
CA VAL A 431 17.28 19.06 -23.94
C VAL A 431 17.51 19.34 -22.46
N LEU A 432 16.68 18.75 -21.61
CA LEU A 432 16.77 18.86 -20.15
C LEU A 432 16.74 17.48 -19.48
N PRO A 433 17.25 17.37 -18.23
CA PRO A 433 17.04 16.18 -17.43
C PRO A 433 15.56 15.89 -17.27
N PHE A 434 15.19 14.63 -17.38
CA PHE A 434 13.80 14.19 -17.32
C PHE A 434 13.15 14.56 -15.98
N LEU A 435 11.97 15.17 -16.04
CA LEU A 435 11.18 15.74 -14.94
C LEU A 435 11.81 16.95 -14.24
N ALA A 436 12.87 17.55 -14.77
CA ALA A 436 13.46 18.74 -14.15
C ALA A 436 12.45 19.89 -14.08
N LEU A 437 11.71 20.16 -15.17
CA LEU A 437 10.73 21.24 -15.19
C LEU A 437 9.54 20.94 -14.27
N GLN A 438 9.10 19.66 -14.22
CA GLN A 438 8.07 19.20 -13.31
C GLN A 438 8.39 19.54 -11.84
N GLN A 439 9.63 19.33 -11.39
CA GLN A 439 10.02 19.63 -10.00
C GLN A 439 9.93 21.13 -9.67
N LEU A 440 10.29 21.99 -10.63
CA LEU A 440 10.20 23.45 -10.47
C LEU A 440 8.76 23.92 -10.39
N VAL A 441 7.89 23.42 -11.28
CA VAL A 441 6.47 23.78 -11.31
C VAL A 441 5.74 23.25 -10.07
N ASP A 442 6.05 22.02 -9.62
CA ASP A 442 5.45 21.48 -8.39
C ASP A 442 5.85 22.31 -7.16
N ASN A 443 7.09 22.77 -7.10
CA ASN A 443 7.54 23.70 -6.06
C ASN A 443 6.73 25.01 -6.07
N ALA A 444 6.58 25.63 -7.24
CA ALA A 444 5.84 26.89 -7.39
C ALA A 444 4.37 26.75 -6.95
N VAL A 445 3.71 25.66 -7.35
CA VAL A 445 2.32 25.40 -6.95
C VAL A 445 2.21 25.11 -5.45
N ARG A 446 3.07 24.25 -4.91
CA ARG A 446 3.00 23.81 -3.51
C ARG A 446 3.38 24.91 -2.52
N ASN A 447 4.46 25.65 -2.78
CA ASN A 447 4.95 26.66 -1.86
C ASN A 447 4.34 28.04 -2.14
N GLY A 448 4.06 28.36 -3.41
CA GLY A 448 3.50 29.64 -3.81
C GLY A 448 1.98 29.72 -3.67
N ILE A 449 1.25 28.66 -4.03
CA ILE A 449 -0.20 28.72 -4.21
C ILE A 449 -0.96 28.02 -3.08
N GLU A 450 -0.56 26.81 -2.73
CA GLU A 450 -1.28 26.00 -1.73
C GLU A 450 -1.33 26.66 -0.35
N ARG A 451 -0.30 27.42 0.01
CA ARG A 451 -0.19 28.12 1.30
C ARG A 451 -0.95 29.44 1.35
N GLN A 452 -1.41 29.98 0.23
CA GLN A 452 -2.06 31.29 0.15
C GLN A 452 -3.58 31.19 0.06
N GLN A 453 -4.32 31.81 0.97
CA GLN A 453 -5.80 31.76 0.96
C GLN A 453 -6.43 32.36 -0.30
N LEU A 454 -5.84 33.41 -0.87
CA LEU A 454 -6.33 34.08 -2.08
C LEU A 454 -5.89 33.42 -3.39
N GLY A 455 -5.01 32.40 -3.31
CA GLY A 455 -4.36 31.86 -4.50
C GLY A 455 -3.16 32.69 -4.94
N GLY A 456 -2.70 32.47 -6.16
CA GLY A 456 -1.55 33.17 -6.73
C GLY A 456 -1.33 32.84 -8.20
N THR A 457 -0.20 33.29 -8.73
CA THR A 457 0.22 33.18 -10.12
C THR A 457 1.51 32.39 -10.20
N VAL A 458 1.49 31.34 -11.01
CA VAL A 458 2.71 30.64 -11.46
C VAL A 458 3.04 31.12 -12.85
N THR A 459 4.25 31.63 -13.03
CA THR A 459 4.75 32.12 -14.31
C THR A 459 5.89 31.23 -14.79
N LEU A 460 5.76 30.68 -15.99
CA LEU A 460 6.78 29.90 -16.66
C LEU A 460 7.24 30.66 -17.89
N THR A 461 8.51 31.04 -17.93
CA THR A 461 9.13 31.67 -19.09
C THR A 461 10.24 30.79 -19.64
N ALA A 462 10.39 30.73 -20.96
CA ALA A 462 11.57 30.13 -21.57
C ALA A 462 11.98 30.93 -22.80
N ARG A 463 13.23 31.39 -22.80
CA ARG A 463 13.77 32.27 -23.84
C ARG A 463 15.19 31.87 -24.21
N GLN A 464 15.57 32.25 -25.43
CA GLN A 464 16.94 32.10 -25.90
C GLN A 464 17.80 33.27 -25.39
N ASP A 465 19.01 32.96 -24.94
CA ASP A 465 20.02 33.90 -24.45
C ASP A 465 21.37 33.51 -25.06
N GLY A 466 21.64 34.00 -26.28
CA GLY A 466 22.75 33.51 -27.11
C GLY A 466 22.55 32.05 -27.51
N ASP A 467 23.53 31.19 -27.19
CA ASP A 467 23.49 29.74 -27.41
C ASP A 467 22.77 28.98 -26.28
N ASP A 468 22.31 29.68 -25.24
CA ASP A 468 21.67 29.10 -24.07
C ASP A 468 20.14 29.23 -24.15
N CYS A 469 19.44 28.23 -23.64
CA CYS A 469 18.02 28.30 -23.27
C CYS A 469 17.93 28.59 -21.77
N VAL A 470 17.23 29.67 -21.42
CA VAL A 470 16.98 30.08 -20.04
C VAL A 470 15.51 29.87 -19.75
N ILE A 471 15.22 28.95 -18.82
CA ILE A 471 13.87 28.59 -18.39
C ILE A 471 13.70 29.08 -16.96
N THR A 472 12.72 29.92 -16.69
CA THR A 472 12.44 30.44 -15.34
C THR A 472 11.01 30.09 -14.94
N VAL A 473 10.86 29.45 -13.78
CA VAL A 473 9.58 29.22 -13.13
C VAL A 473 9.53 30.08 -11.88
N SER A 474 8.52 30.96 -11.78
CA SER A 474 8.32 31.82 -10.62
C SER A 474 6.90 31.73 -10.06
N ASP A 475 6.78 32.04 -8.77
CA ASP A 475 5.51 32.21 -8.06
C ASP A 475 5.46 33.56 -7.33
N ASP A 476 4.26 34.11 -7.13
CA ASP A 476 3.98 35.27 -6.27
C ASP A 476 3.71 34.86 -4.80
N GLY A 477 4.41 33.80 -4.38
CA GLY A 477 4.32 33.15 -3.09
C GLY A 477 4.89 33.91 -1.89
N PRO A 478 4.89 33.28 -0.70
CA PRO A 478 5.56 33.80 0.49
C PRO A 478 7.09 33.88 0.36
N GLY A 479 7.68 33.39 -0.73
CA GLY A 479 9.14 33.40 -0.94
C GLY A 479 9.87 32.45 0.00
N THR A 480 9.50 31.16 -0.03
CA THR A 480 10.13 30.12 0.79
C THR A 480 10.39 28.88 -0.04
N LEU A 481 11.56 28.25 0.16
CA LEU A 481 11.95 27.03 -0.54
C LEU A 481 11.99 25.85 0.45
N ASP A 482 11.26 24.78 0.15
CA ASP A 482 11.22 23.57 0.99
C ASP A 482 12.62 22.91 1.03
N PRO A 483 13.16 22.54 2.20
CA PRO A 483 14.46 21.85 2.31
C PRO A 483 14.59 20.60 1.44
N ASN A 484 13.51 19.86 1.21
CA ASN A 484 13.51 18.68 0.33
C ASN A 484 13.65 19.09 -1.14
N VAL A 485 12.96 20.16 -1.55
CA VAL A 485 13.10 20.74 -2.88
C VAL A 485 14.51 21.28 -3.08
N ALA A 486 15.12 21.90 -2.07
CA ALA A 486 16.52 22.32 -2.13
C ALA A 486 17.47 21.14 -2.38
N GLY A 487 17.15 19.95 -1.86
CA GLY A 487 17.85 18.71 -2.17
C GLY A 487 17.70 18.29 -3.62
N THR A 488 16.47 18.26 -4.13
CA THR A 488 16.17 17.91 -5.53
C THR A 488 16.79 18.88 -6.53
N LEU A 489 16.74 20.19 -6.26
CA LEU A 489 17.37 21.21 -7.10
C LEU A 489 18.89 21.06 -7.14
N ARG A 490 19.53 20.64 -6.03
CA ARG A 490 20.96 20.29 -6.03
C ARG A 490 21.24 19.10 -6.95
N THR A 491 20.43 18.04 -6.88
CA THR A 491 20.58 16.88 -7.77
C THR A 491 20.43 17.27 -9.25
N ILE A 492 19.43 18.08 -9.60
CA ILE A 492 19.25 18.58 -10.97
C ILE A 492 20.45 19.45 -11.39
N ASN A 493 20.92 20.33 -10.50
CA ASN A 493 22.09 21.16 -10.76
C ASN A 493 23.35 20.35 -11.03
N ASP A 494 23.58 19.30 -10.24
CA ASP A 494 24.75 18.43 -10.38
C ASP A 494 24.69 17.65 -11.71
N GLN A 495 23.52 17.12 -12.07
CA GLN A 495 23.28 16.46 -13.37
C GLN A 495 23.54 17.41 -14.56
N LEU A 496 23.06 18.65 -14.48
CA LEU A 496 23.27 19.65 -15.53
C LEU A 496 24.74 20.03 -15.68
N ARG A 497 25.46 20.21 -14.57
CA ARG A 497 26.88 20.57 -14.59
C ARG A 497 27.77 19.44 -15.07
N GLU A 498 27.46 18.20 -14.68
CA GLU A 498 28.15 17.01 -15.16
C GLU A 498 27.96 16.85 -16.69
N ARG A 499 26.75 17.13 -17.18
CA ARG A 499 26.38 16.90 -18.57
C ARG A 499 26.83 18.00 -19.53
N PHE A 500 26.58 19.26 -19.18
CA PHE A 500 26.77 20.40 -20.07
C PHE A 500 27.96 21.29 -19.66
N GLY A 501 28.53 21.07 -18.48
CA GLY A 501 29.66 21.82 -17.94
C GLY A 501 29.25 22.89 -16.92
N ALA A 502 30.24 23.49 -16.27
CA ALA A 502 30.06 24.38 -15.12
C ALA A 502 29.31 25.70 -15.41
N ARG A 503 29.13 26.07 -16.69
CA ARG A 503 28.35 27.23 -17.13
C ARG A 503 26.83 27.03 -16.96
N TYR A 504 26.37 25.79 -16.92
CA TYR A 504 24.96 25.42 -16.83
C TYR A 504 24.58 25.01 -15.40
N GLY A 505 23.29 25.03 -15.09
CA GLY A 505 22.80 24.66 -13.77
C GLY A 505 21.49 25.32 -13.37
N VAL A 506 21.22 25.25 -12.07
CA VAL A 506 20.02 25.79 -11.42
C VAL A 506 20.40 27.01 -10.59
N PHE A 507 19.63 28.07 -10.72
CA PHE A 507 19.75 29.30 -9.95
C PHE A 507 18.41 29.58 -9.26
N SER A 508 18.43 30.07 -8.03
CA SER A 508 17.21 30.35 -7.27
C SER A 508 17.28 31.73 -6.63
N ASP A 509 16.29 32.55 -6.91
CA ASP A 509 16.06 33.83 -6.25
C ASP A 509 14.83 33.69 -5.35
N VAL A 510 15.05 33.71 -4.04
CA VAL A 510 13.99 33.57 -3.03
C VAL A 510 13.85 34.90 -2.31
N ILE A 511 12.74 35.60 -2.53
CA ILE A 511 12.49 36.91 -1.95
C ILE A 511 11.30 36.79 -0.98
N PRO A 512 11.56 36.84 0.35
CA PRO A 512 10.50 36.71 1.35
C PRO A 512 9.37 37.72 1.13
N GLY A 513 8.13 37.22 1.06
CA GLY A 513 6.92 38.01 0.85
C GLY A 513 6.67 38.51 -0.58
N VAL A 514 7.56 38.19 -1.53
CA VAL A 514 7.40 38.52 -2.95
C VAL A 514 7.23 37.28 -3.81
N GLY A 515 8.01 36.22 -3.53
CA GLY A 515 7.94 35.00 -4.31
C GLY A 515 9.25 34.25 -4.42
N THR A 516 9.19 33.12 -5.13
CA THR A 516 10.36 32.33 -5.50
C THR A 516 10.49 32.30 -7.01
N ALA A 517 11.70 32.49 -7.53
CA ALA A 517 12.02 32.28 -8.94
C ALA A 517 13.16 31.27 -9.06
N ILE A 518 12.95 30.19 -9.82
CA ILE A 518 13.97 29.18 -10.09
C ILE A 518 14.26 29.19 -11.58
N THR A 519 15.52 29.36 -11.92
CA THR A 519 16.02 29.45 -13.30
C THR A 519 16.91 28.26 -13.63
N LEU A 520 16.59 27.57 -14.71
CA LEU A 520 17.41 26.55 -15.37
C LEU A 520 18.09 27.18 -16.57
N ARG A 521 19.41 26.99 -16.70
CA ARG A 521 20.15 27.32 -17.92
C ARG A 521 20.68 26.03 -18.55
N VAL A 522 20.30 25.79 -19.80
CA VAL A 522 20.70 24.62 -20.62
C VAL A 522 21.09 25.09 -22.04
N PRO A 523 21.77 24.29 -22.86
CA PRO A 523 22.03 24.65 -24.26
C PRO A 523 20.71 24.76 -25.07
N ALA A 524 20.58 25.76 -25.95
CA ALA A 524 19.39 25.95 -26.78
C ALA A 524 19.23 24.88 -27.88
N THR A 525 20.33 24.26 -28.30
CA THR A 525 20.37 23.16 -29.27
C THR A 525 21.20 22.02 -28.68
N PRO A 526 20.83 20.74 -28.90
CA PRO A 526 21.60 19.60 -28.43
C PRO A 526 23.00 19.63 -29.07
N SER A 527 24.02 19.99 -28.29
CA SER A 527 25.41 19.84 -28.72
C SER A 527 25.77 18.36 -28.71
N HIS A 528 26.13 17.82 -29.87
CA HIS A 528 26.83 16.53 -29.94
C HIS A 528 28.07 16.61 -29.04
N ARG A 529 28.30 15.56 -28.23
CA ARG A 529 29.42 15.40 -27.28
C ARG A 529 30.67 16.18 -27.69
N ALA A 530 31.12 17.11 -26.85
CA ALA A 530 32.52 17.50 -26.81
C ALA A 530 33.27 16.42 -26.00
N GLY A 531 34.00 15.56 -26.69
CA GLY A 531 34.80 14.48 -26.08
C GLY A 531 35.17 13.37 -27.06
N GLU A 532 35.95 13.72 -28.09
CA GLU A 532 37.10 12.91 -28.52
C GLU A 532 38.33 13.38 -27.76
#